data_AF-A0A8C2EJK2-F1
#
_entry.id   AF-A0A8C2EJK2-F1
#
_cell.length_a   1.000
_cell.length_b   1.000
_cell.length_c   1.000
_cell.angle_alpha   90.00
_cell.angle_beta   90.00
_cell.angle_gamma   90.00
#
_symmetry.space_group_name_H-M   'P 1'
#
loop_
_entity.id
_entity.type
_entity.pdbx_description
1 polymer ?
#
loop_
_entity_poly.entity_id
_entity_poly.type
_entity_poly.pdbx_seq_one_letter_code
_entity_poly.pdbx_strand_id
1 'polypeptide(L)'
;MPAKKRQNDPETGKKNKKEKRDELASDDLRERKEHHISQIRCARVHVSFCVKVSVVVLLTDIFFVSGCQRCCRWIWRRLSIYPVQSTSIQVNHLTTSRPVTGEQTRGCCAAGVLSVGFLMSLAALCADVLLCHDDELEGRRVAFILYLVPPWEVKDGGTLDLFSTDEHCQPVSVVKSLLPCWNSLVFFEVSPVSFHQVAEVLSEEKCRLSLSGWFHGPSLPRPSRYIEPPVPRHTHIPKDESLLFEWVNEMYLDPRYQARVQQEFEESSEICLPSFLQEEKLRQVRSALQSSEIQWEQKGPPNKRCYGCVDMQSVPSCVQECWELLSSESFFILLSNLTGLRLHYLCGDEDESENEDGKSETENGGGEGNTQASASSTDAGASSTEKKDKGPPTCVGELRRWTHGDYTLLHDSVKREYALDLQLHMGCAGWKSEFGGFTSYIAHDEDEELLTVYPEDNSLALVYRDKDTLKFIKHINNSSSSQLSSQNTPAFYDFSFNYYE
;
A
#
# COMPACT_ATOMS: atom_id res chain seq x y z
N MET A 1 -57.38 -3.28 67.66
CA MET A 1 -57.25 -4.29 66.58
C MET A 1 -58.32 -4.02 65.53
N PRO A 2 -58.06 -4.16 64.22
CA PRO A 2 -57.05 -3.47 63.42
C PRO A 2 -57.65 -2.80 62.16
N ALA A 3 -56.93 -1.81 61.61
CA ALA A 3 -57.19 -1.22 60.31
C ALA A 3 -56.80 -2.21 59.18
N LYS A 4 -57.69 -2.38 58.19
CA LYS A 4 -57.44 -3.21 57.00
C LYS A 4 -56.46 -2.52 56.04
N LYS A 5 -55.42 -3.27 55.68
CA LYS A 5 -54.46 -3.03 54.58
C LYS A 5 -55.20 -2.68 53.27
N ARG A 6 -54.77 -1.62 52.58
CA ARG A 6 -54.85 -1.54 51.11
C ARG A 6 -53.50 -1.99 50.56
N GLN A 7 -53.53 -2.98 49.68
CA GLN A 7 -52.39 -3.44 48.89
C GLN A 7 -51.95 -2.33 47.93
N ASN A 8 -50.64 -2.10 47.87
CA ASN A 8 -50.01 -1.35 46.79
C ASN A 8 -49.99 -2.25 45.53
N ASP A 9 -50.60 -1.77 44.45
CA ASP A 9 -50.29 -2.24 43.09
C ASP A 9 -48.88 -1.75 42.70
N PRO A 10 -48.09 -2.56 41.97
CA PRO A 10 -46.83 -2.10 41.42
C PRO A 10 -47.10 -1.15 40.23
N GLU A 11 -46.59 0.07 40.32
CA GLU A 11 -46.56 1.03 39.21
C GLU A 11 -45.86 0.41 37.99
N THR A 12 -46.63 0.14 36.95
CA THR A 12 -46.12 -0.05 35.59
C THR A 12 -45.55 1.28 35.10
N GLY A 13 -44.24 1.47 35.27
CA GLY A 13 -43.51 2.63 34.74
C GLY A 13 -43.62 2.69 33.22
N LYS A 14 -44.39 3.66 32.70
CA LYS A 14 -44.43 3.96 31.27
C LYS A 14 -43.08 4.56 30.85
N LYS A 15 -42.24 3.76 30.19
CA LYS A 15 -40.98 4.22 29.56
C LYS A 15 -41.22 5.45 28.68
N ASN A 16 -40.37 6.46 28.83
CA ASN A 16 -40.50 7.70 28.08
C ASN A 16 -40.08 7.49 26.59
N LYS A 17 -40.41 8.45 25.72
CA LYS A 17 -40.17 8.34 24.26
C LYS A 17 -38.66 8.23 23.91
N LYS A 18 -37.77 8.72 24.77
CA LYS A 18 -36.31 8.64 24.59
C LYS A 18 -35.81 7.24 24.95
N GLU A 19 -36.18 6.72 26.12
CA GLU A 19 -35.85 5.36 26.55
C GLU A 19 -36.34 4.31 25.55
N LYS A 20 -37.56 4.49 25.01
CA LYS A 20 -38.07 3.60 23.96
C LYS A 20 -37.27 3.67 22.65
N ARG A 21 -36.67 4.82 22.32
CA ARG A 21 -35.83 4.99 21.12
C ARG A 21 -34.44 4.38 21.32
N ASP A 22 -33.87 4.59 22.50
CA ASP A 22 -32.56 4.05 22.87
C ASP A 22 -32.60 2.52 22.97
N GLU A 23 -33.68 1.96 23.51
CA GLU A 23 -33.92 0.51 23.55
C GLU A 23 -34.12 -0.07 22.15
N LEU A 24 -34.88 0.61 21.28
CA LEU A 24 -35.06 0.20 19.88
C LEU A 24 -33.74 0.20 19.10
N ALA A 25 -32.92 1.25 19.25
CA ALA A 25 -31.60 1.33 18.62
C ALA A 25 -30.62 0.27 19.16
N SER A 26 -30.68 -0.02 20.47
CA SER A 26 -29.92 -1.11 21.10
C SER A 26 -30.36 -2.49 20.59
N ASP A 27 -31.65 -2.72 20.44
CA ASP A 27 -32.19 -3.97 19.90
C ASP A 27 -31.88 -4.11 18.41
N ASP A 28 -31.92 -3.03 17.63
CA ASP A 28 -31.54 -3.03 16.22
C ASP A 28 -30.04 -3.22 16.01
N LEU A 29 -29.19 -2.70 16.92
CA LEU A 29 -27.75 -3.01 16.94
C LEU A 29 -27.51 -4.50 17.25
N ARG A 30 -28.25 -5.07 18.21
CA ARG A 30 -28.18 -6.49 18.57
C ARG A 30 -28.68 -7.40 17.44
N GLU A 31 -29.75 -7.01 16.76
CA GLU A 31 -30.38 -7.76 15.68
C GLU A 31 -29.82 -7.41 14.29
N ARG A 32 -28.92 -6.42 14.21
CA ARG A 32 -28.31 -5.89 12.99
C ARG A 32 -29.36 -5.45 11.94
N LYS A 33 -30.34 -4.62 12.31
CA LYS A 33 -31.42 -4.14 11.41
C LYS A 33 -31.19 -2.71 10.92
N GLU A 34 -31.75 -2.36 9.75
CA GLU A 34 -31.76 -0.98 9.26
C GLU A 34 -32.77 -0.14 10.02
N HIS A 35 -32.42 1.10 10.35
CA HIS A 35 -33.34 1.99 11.06
C HIS A 35 -33.17 3.46 10.69
N HIS A 36 -34.29 4.16 10.54
CA HIS A 36 -34.34 5.60 10.32
C HIS A 36 -35.16 6.28 11.42
N ILE A 37 -34.48 7.02 12.31
CA ILE A 37 -35.12 7.95 13.25
C ILE A 37 -34.80 9.36 12.76
N SER A 38 -35.71 10.31 12.96
CA SER A 38 -35.57 11.72 12.52
C SER A 38 -34.25 12.43 12.88
N GLN A 39 -33.43 11.90 13.79
CA GLN A 39 -32.12 12.43 14.21
C GLN A 39 -30.96 11.40 14.10
N ILE A 40 -31.25 10.14 13.75
CA ILE A 40 -30.27 9.04 13.70
C ILE A 40 -30.55 8.22 12.45
N ARG A 41 -29.56 8.07 11.57
CA ARG A 41 -29.62 7.12 10.45
C ARG A 41 -28.68 5.97 10.73
N CYS A 42 -29.22 4.79 11.00
CA CYS A 42 -28.45 3.55 11.02
C CYS A 42 -28.64 2.88 9.66
N ALA A 43 -27.59 2.90 8.84
CA ALA A 43 -27.57 2.21 7.55
C ALA A 43 -26.84 0.89 7.72
N ARG A 44 -27.51 -0.19 7.31
CA ARG A 44 -26.87 -1.48 7.06
C ARG A 44 -26.40 -1.45 5.62
N VAL A 45 -25.14 -1.74 5.37
CA VAL A 45 -24.67 -1.98 4.00
C VAL A 45 -24.67 -3.49 3.80
N HIS A 46 -25.69 -3.98 3.08
CA HIS A 46 -25.78 -5.38 2.67
C HIS A 46 -24.90 -5.58 1.43
N VAL A 47 -23.78 -6.29 1.58
CA VAL A 47 -22.95 -6.72 0.45
C VAL A 47 -23.23 -8.20 0.20
N SER A 48 -23.54 -8.55 -1.05
CA SER A 48 -23.69 -9.95 -1.47
C SER A 48 -22.37 -10.66 -1.19
N PHE A 49 -22.41 -11.66 -0.31
CA PHE A 49 -21.29 -12.43 0.26
C PHE A 49 -20.63 -11.84 1.53
N CYS A 50 -21.07 -12.42 2.65
CA CYS A 50 -20.43 -12.60 3.96
C CYS A 50 -20.02 -11.46 4.92
N VAL A 51 -20.27 -10.17 4.66
CA VAL A 51 -19.92 -9.11 5.65
C VAL A 51 -21.02 -8.09 5.89
N LYS A 52 -21.18 -7.70 7.17
CA LYS A 52 -22.16 -6.72 7.65
C LYS A 52 -21.42 -5.56 8.32
N VAL A 53 -21.35 -4.39 7.68
CA VAL A 53 -20.91 -3.14 8.33
C VAL A 53 -22.13 -2.32 8.72
N SER A 54 -22.28 -2.03 10.01
CA SER A 54 -23.32 -1.13 10.52
C SER A 54 -22.73 0.26 10.70
N VAL A 55 -23.27 1.25 9.98
CA VAL A 55 -22.85 2.65 10.10
C VAL A 55 -23.99 3.45 10.69
N VAL A 56 -23.70 4.17 11.78
CA VAL A 56 -24.66 5.07 12.40
C VAL A 56 -24.19 6.51 12.20
N VAL A 57 -25.08 7.32 11.63
CA VAL A 57 -24.91 8.76 11.48
C VAL A 57 -25.80 9.47 12.49
N LEU A 58 -25.19 10.20 13.42
CA LEU A 58 -25.87 11.06 14.38
C LEU A 58 -25.75 12.51 13.92
N LEU A 59 -26.89 13.21 13.83
CA LEU A 59 -26.95 14.66 13.69
C LEU A 59 -27.32 15.22 15.07
N THR A 60 -26.35 15.76 15.79
CA THR A 60 -26.53 16.32 17.13
C THR A 60 -25.91 17.70 17.18
N ASP A 61 -26.57 18.73 17.73
CA ASP A 61 -25.99 20.07 17.93
C ASP A 61 -24.85 20.04 18.97
N ILE A 62 -23.60 19.77 18.56
CA ILE A 62 -22.41 19.82 19.43
C ILE A 62 -21.72 21.17 19.20
N PHE A 63 -22.06 22.17 20.01
CA PHE A 63 -21.33 23.44 20.07
C PHE A 63 -20.17 23.32 21.06
N PHE A 64 -18.95 22.96 20.65
CA PHE A 64 -17.84 23.02 21.63
C PHE A 64 -16.41 23.28 21.13
N VAL A 65 -16.11 23.38 19.83
CA VAL A 65 -14.70 23.53 19.41
C VAL A 65 -14.58 24.51 18.25
N SER A 66 -14.49 25.81 18.53
CA SER A 66 -14.07 26.81 17.53
C SER A 66 -12.98 27.77 18.02
N GLY A 67 -12.80 27.90 19.34
CA GLY A 67 -11.88 28.90 19.92
C GLY A 67 -10.40 28.50 19.96
N CYS A 68 -10.06 27.21 20.05
CA CYS A 68 -8.67 26.76 20.31
C CYS A 68 -7.92 26.28 19.05
N GLN A 69 -8.60 26.17 17.91
CA GLN A 69 -8.11 25.46 16.70
C GLN A 69 -7.05 26.24 15.89
N ARG A 70 -7.00 27.58 15.99
CA ARG A 70 -5.99 28.41 15.30
C ARG A 70 -4.60 28.38 15.95
N CYS A 71 -4.45 27.74 17.11
CA CYS A 71 -3.20 27.73 17.89
C CYS A 71 -2.49 26.35 17.91
N CYS A 72 -3.02 25.33 17.24
CA CYS A 72 -2.41 24.00 17.22
C CYS A 72 -1.27 23.91 16.20
N ARG A 73 -0.17 23.24 16.58
CA ARG A 73 0.99 22.98 15.71
C ARG A 73 0.77 21.66 14.96
N TRP A 74 0.56 21.74 13.65
CA TRP A 74 0.30 20.59 12.78
C TRP A 74 1.58 19.82 12.41
N ILE A 75 1.48 18.50 12.33
CA ILE A 75 2.55 17.61 11.86
C ILE A 75 2.10 16.98 10.54
N TRP A 76 2.94 17.10 9.52
CA TRP A 76 2.77 16.39 8.26
C TRP A 76 3.19 14.92 8.45
N ARG A 77 2.33 13.99 8.06
CA ARG A 77 2.69 12.57 7.94
C ARG A 77 2.63 12.17 6.46
N ARG A 78 3.74 11.64 5.96
CA ARG A 78 3.87 11.13 4.58
C ARG A 78 4.20 9.64 4.67
N LEU A 79 3.22 8.80 4.36
CA LEU A 79 3.34 7.34 4.26
C LEU A 79 2.63 6.88 2.98
N SER A 80 2.74 5.61 2.62
CA SER A 80 2.07 5.03 1.44
C SER A 80 0.55 5.29 1.45
N ILE A 81 -0.09 5.13 2.61
CA ILE A 81 -1.55 5.26 2.81
C ILE A 81 -2.01 6.72 3.04
N TYR A 82 -1.11 7.65 3.43
CA TYR A 82 -1.46 9.01 3.87
C TYR A 82 -0.51 10.09 3.32
N PRO A 83 -1.03 11.12 2.62
CA PRO A 83 -0.58 12.49 2.81
C PRO A 83 -1.62 13.19 3.69
N VAL A 84 -1.41 13.26 5.01
CA VAL A 84 -2.39 13.89 5.92
C VAL A 84 -1.70 14.79 6.92
N GLN A 85 -2.19 16.03 7.06
CA GLN A 85 -1.85 16.86 8.22
C GLN A 85 -2.66 16.41 9.45
N SER A 86 -1.95 16.03 10.51
CA SER A 86 -2.60 15.58 11.74
C SER A 86 -1.93 16.16 12.98
N THR A 87 -2.70 16.26 14.05
CA THR A 87 -2.18 16.47 15.41
C THR A 87 -2.76 15.42 16.33
N SER A 88 -1.88 14.63 16.94
CA SER A 88 -2.26 13.69 17.99
C SER A 88 -2.24 14.45 19.31
N ILE A 89 -3.40 14.55 19.98
CA ILE A 89 -3.49 15.11 21.32
C ILE A 89 -3.93 13.97 22.25
N GLN A 90 -3.06 13.55 23.17
CA GLN A 90 -3.53 12.78 24.32
C GLN A 90 -4.28 13.72 25.26
N VAL A 91 -5.59 13.78 25.13
CA VAL A 91 -6.43 14.59 26.01
C VAL A 91 -6.67 13.82 27.31
N ASN A 92 -5.71 13.87 28.23
CA ASN A 92 -5.88 13.26 29.57
C ASN A 92 -6.76 14.10 30.49
N HIS A 93 -7.01 15.39 30.19
CA HIS A 93 -7.93 16.23 30.96
C HIS A 93 -8.55 17.35 30.10
N LEU A 94 -9.79 17.14 29.62
CA LEU A 94 -10.70 18.25 29.34
C LEU A 94 -11.43 18.58 30.65
N THR A 95 -10.99 19.61 31.37
CA THR A 95 -11.79 20.22 32.43
C THR A 95 -13.02 20.86 31.79
N THR A 96 -14.17 20.21 31.96
CA THR A 96 -15.47 20.71 31.52
C THR A 96 -16.01 21.69 32.58
N SER A 97 -16.57 22.82 32.14
CA SER A 97 -17.31 23.74 33.03
C SER A 97 -18.71 23.22 33.37
N ARG A 98 -19.13 22.08 32.79
CA ARG A 98 -20.25 21.23 33.22
C ARG A 98 -19.97 19.78 32.81
N PRO A 99 -20.07 18.79 33.71
CA PRO A 99 -19.83 17.40 33.36
C PRO A 99 -20.93 16.91 32.40
N VAL A 100 -20.58 16.59 31.16
CA VAL A 100 -21.32 15.60 30.39
C VAL A 100 -20.87 14.26 30.94
N THR A 101 -21.63 13.74 31.90
CA THR A 101 -21.38 12.42 32.48
C THR A 101 -21.37 11.38 31.35
N GLY A 102 -20.34 10.53 31.29
CA GLY A 102 -20.20 9.43 30.32
C GLY A 102 -21.36 8.42 30.30
N GLU A 103 -22.42 8.64 31.07
CA GLU A 103 -23.70 7.93 31.00
C GLU A 103 -24.55 8.30 29.78
N GLN A 104 -24.44 9.50 29.19
CA GLN A 104 -25.30 9.87 28.06
C GLN A 104 -24.89 9.23 26.72
N THR A 105 -23.61 8.92 26.52
CA THR A 105 -23.13 8.16 25.35
C THR A 105 -23.16 6.64 25.56
N ARG A 106 -23.16 6.17 26.82
CA ARG A 106 -23.42 4.77 27.20
C ARG A 106 -24.82 4.27 26.84
N GLY A 107 -25.79 5.16 26.67
CA GLY A 107 -27.16 4.79 26.32
C GLY A 107 -27.34 4.30 24.88
N CYS A 108 -26.53 4.79 23.93
CA CYS A 108 -26.65 4.44 22.51
C CYS A 108 -25.76 3.26 22.11
N CYS A 109 -24.64 3.03 22.82
CA CYS A 109 -23.81 1.84 22.66
C CYS A 109 -24.22 0.85 23.76
N ALA A 110 -25.06 -0.13 23.42
CA ALA A 110 -25.64 -1.09 24.35
C ALA A 110 -24.68 -1.54 25.47
N ALA A 111 -25.19 -1.49 26.70
CA ALA A 111 -24.47 -1.60 27.95
C ALA A 111 -23.55 -2.83 28.09
N GLY A 112 -22.34 -2.57 28.62
CA GLY A 112 -21.43 -3.55 29.20
C GLY A 112 -20.17 -3.78 28.35
N VAL A 113 -18.99 -3.68 28.96
CA VAL A 113 -17.65 -3.95 28.38
C VAL A 113 -17.01 -2.77 27.63
N LEU A 114 -16.73 -1.67 28.33
CA LEU A 114 -15.83 -0.64 27.81
C LEU A 114 -15.12 0.05 28.99
N SER A 115 -13.95 -0.46 29.35
CA SER A 115 -12.94 0.25 30.15
C SER A 115 -12.16 1.13 29.17
N VAL A 116 -12.66 2.35 28.90
CA VAL A 116 -12.22 3.14 27.73
C VAL A 116 -11.02 4.02 28.08
N GLY A 117 -9.84 3.66 27.58
CA GLY A 117 -8.83 4.64 27.21
C GLY A 117 -9.27 5.32 25.91
N PHE A 118 -9.24 6.65 25.84
CA PHE A 118 -9.62 7.43 24.66
C PHE A 118 -8.37 7.89 23.93
N LEU A 119 -8.24 7.55 22.64
CA LEU A 119 -7.27 8.18 21.75
C LEU A 119 -8.05 8.99 20.72
N MET A 120 -7.88 10.31 20.74
CA MET A 120 -8.49 11.24 19.79
C MET A 120 -7.40 11.87 18.93
N SER A 121 -7.67 12.01 17.64
CA SER A 121 -6.82 12.76 16.71
C SER A 121 -7.66 13.86 16.06
N LEU A 122 -7.05 15.03 15.91
CA LEU A 122 -7.61 16.09 15.08
C LEU A 122 -6.92 16.02 13.72
N ALA A 123 -7.71 15.89 12.65
CA ALA A 123 -7.24 15.78 11.28
C ALA A 123 -7.81 16.92 10.43
N ALA A 124 -6.94 17.60 9.70
CA ALA A 124 -7.30 18.58 8.68
C ALA A 124 -6.76 18.06 7.34
N LEU A 125 -7.66 17.91 6.37
CA LEU A 125 -7.33 17.44 5.03
C LEU A 125 -7.61 18.57 4.04
N CYS A 126 -6.60 19.05 3.34
CA CYS A 126 -6.74 20.07 2.28
C CYS A 126 -5.93 19.58 1.08
N ALA A 127 -6.58 19.28 -0.05
CA ALA A 127 -5.95 18.55 -1.18
C ALA A 127 -5.34 17.17 -0.81
N ASP A 128 -5.81 16.57 0.29
CA ASP A 128 -5.29 15.32 0.84
C ASP A 128 -6.26 14.14 0.59
N VAL A 129 -5.75 12.92 0.75
CA VAL A 129 -6.48 11.65 0.58
C VAL A 129 -6.10 10.68 1.72
N LEU A 130 -6.96 9.73 2.04
CA LEU A 130 -6.61 8.58 2.88
C LEU A 130 -7.12 7.32 2.19
N LEU A 131 -6.20 6.49 1.70
CA LEU A 131 -6.51 5.34 0.85
C LEU A 131 -7.16 4.17 1.62
N CYS A 132 -7.54 3.12 0.89
CA CYS A 132 -8.28 1.98 1.41
C CYS A 132 -7.55 1.27 2.57
N HIS A 133 -8.19 1.21 3.74
CA HIS A 133 -7.72 0.52 4.95
C HIS A 133 -8.92 0.07 5.79
N ASP A 134 -8.69 -0.76 6.80
CA ASP A 134 -9.74 -1.38 7.64
C ASP A 134 -9.76 -0.90 9.11
N ASP A 135 -8.80 -0.03 9.47
CA ASP A 135 -8.55 0.45 10.83
C ASP A 135 -8.12 -0.62 11.85
N GLU A 136 -7.73 -1.82 11.37
CA GLU A 136 -7.44 -2.96 12.23
C GLU A 136 -6.12 -2.79 13.00
N LEU A 137 -6.26 -2.48 14.30
CA LEU A 137 -5.16 -2.46 15.25
C LEU A 137 -5.63 -3.05 16.58
N GLU A 138 -4.71 -3.64 17.34
CA GLU A 138 -5.05 -4.26 18.62
C GLU A 138 -5.82 -3.29 19.55
N GLY A 139 -6.92 -3.81 20.13
CA GLY A 139 -7.78 -3.08 21.03
C GLY A 139 -8.78 -2.12 20.36
N ARG A 140 -8.63 -1.72 19.09
CA ARG A 140 -9.62 -0.86 18.41
C ARG A 140 -10.91 -1.62 18.12
N ARG A 141 -12.07 -1.07 18.49
CA ARG A 141 -13.37 -1.74 18.33
C ARG A 141 -14.42 -0.92 17.60
N VAL A 142 -14.45 0.38 17.81
CA VAL A 142 -15.38 1.27 17.11
C VAL A 142 -14.62 2.49 16.65
N ALA A 143 -14.52 2.67 15.35
CA ALA A 143 -14.00 3.89 14.74
C ALA A 143 -15.09 4.97 14.75
N PHE A 144 -14.72 6.23 14.96
CA PHE A 144 -15.64 7.35 14.88
C PHE A 144 -14.99 8.55 14.20
N ILE A 145 -15.82 9.36 13.54
CA ILE A 145 -15.43 10.58 12.84
C ILE A 145 -16.53 11.63 13.06
N LEU A 146 -16.17 12.73 13.73
CA LEU A 146 -16.99 13.93 13.88
C LEU A 146 -16.53 14.98 12.87
N TYR A 147 -17.41 15.34 11.95
CA TYR A 147 -17.11 16.32 10.92
C TYR A 147 -17.33 17.75 11.41
N LEU A 148 -16.33 18.61 11.17
CA LEU A 148 -16.35 20.03 11.52
C LEU A 148 -16.11 20.89 10.26
N VAL A 149 -16.66 20.43 9.14
CA VAL A 149 -16.45 21.00 7.81
C VAL A 149 -17.34 22.24 7.56
N PRO A 150 -16.91 23.20 6.72
CA PRO A 150 -17.82 24.20 6.16
C PRO A 150 -18.90 23.54 5.26
N PRO A 151 -19.84 24.30 4.66
CA PRO A 151 -20.73 23.74 3.64
C PRO A 151 -19.96 22.96 2.58
N TRP A 152 -20.25 21.66 2.49
CA TRP A 152 -19.52 20.69 1.69
C TRP A 152 -20.42 20.10 0.61
N GLU A 153 -19.89 19.98 -0.61
CA GLU A 153 -20.60 19.49 -1.79
C GLU A 153 -19.85 18.32 -2.42
N VAL A 154 -20.53 17.57 -3.28
CA VAL A 154 -19.94 16.40 -3.98
C VAL A 154 -18.68 16.78 -4.76
N LYS A 155 -18.66 17.97 -5.37
CA LYS A 155 -17.50 18.47 -6.15
C LYS A 155 -16.26 18.76 -5.31
N ASP A 156 -16.42 18.93 -3.99
CA ASP A 156 -15.30 19.21 -3.08
C ASP A 156 -14.51 17.92 -2.74
N GLY A 157 -15.01 16.74 -3.14
CA GLY A 157 -14.39 15.46 -2.81
C GLY A 157 -14.47 15.11 -1.31
N GLY A 158 -13.48 14.40 -0.78
CA GLY A 158 -13.39 14.16 0.67
C GLY A 158 -14.47 13.24 1.26
N THR A 159 -15.13 12.41 0.44
CA THR A 159 -16.16 11.48 0.93
C THR A 159 -15.54 10.37 1.77
N LEU A 160 -16.28 9.88 2.77
CA LEU A 160 -15.98 8.61 3.41
C LEU A 160 -16.59 7.50 2.56
N ASP A 161 -15.75 6.76 1.85
CA ASP A 161 -16.15 5.67 0.98
C ASP A 161 -16.00 4.33 1.72
N LEU A 162 -16.99 3.46 1.58
CA LEU A 162 -17.04 2.13 2.20
C LEU A 162 -17.01 1.07 1.10
N PHE A 163 -16.13 0.08 1.25
CA PHE A 163 -15.93 -0.97 0.26
C PHE A 163 -16.77 -2.21 0.56
N SER A 164 -17.16 -2.89 -0.51
CA SER A 164 -17.56 -4.30 -0.49
C SER A 164 -16.35 -5.21 -0.30
N THR A 165 -16.57 -6.45 0.13
CA THR A 165 -15.53 -7.47 0.23
C THR A 165 -15.87 -8.72 -0.57
N ASP A 166 -14.86 -9.43 -1.06
CA ASP A 166 -15.00 -10.73 -1.71
C ASP A 166 -15.00 -11.91 -0.70
N GLU A 167 -14.97 -13.14 -1.23
CA GLU A 167 -14.90 -14.38 -0.44
C GLU A 167 -13.59 -14.55 0.36
N HIS A 168 -12.54 -13.82 -0.02
CA HIS A 168 -11.25 -13.77 0.67
C HIS A 168 -11.15 -12.58 1.64
N CYS A 169 -12.28 -11.90 1.92
CA CYS A 169 -12.33 -10.71 2.76
C CYS A 169 -11.42 -9.58 2.26
N GLN A 170 -11.17 -9.49 0.95
CA GLN A 170 -10.45 -8.36 0.34
C GLN A 170 -11.43 -7.32 -0.20
N PRO A 171 -11.10 -6.01 -0.16
CA PRO A 171 -11.97 -4.98 -0.70
C PRO A 171 -12.09 -5.09 -2.22
N VAL A 172 -13.28 -4.81 -2.75
CA VAL A 172 -13.56 -4.88 -4.19
C VAL A 172 -13.91 -3.51 -4.75
N SER A 173 -15.07 -2.97 -4.37
CA SER A 173 -15.57 -1.70 -4.92
C SER A 173 -16.32 -0.89 -3.88
N VAL A 174 -16.32 0.43 -4.05
CA VAL A 174 -17.07 1.35 -3.19
C VAL A 174 -18.57 1.11 -3.37
N VAL A 175 -19.25 0.74 -2.28
CA VAL A 175 -20.70 0.50 -2.25
C VAL A 175 -21.46 1.65 -1.58
N LYS A 176 -20.75 2.50 -0.83
CA LYS A 176 -21.34 3.67 -0.17
C LYS A 176 -20.34 4.80 -0.08
N SER A 177 -20.74 6.01 -0.45
CA SER A 177 -19.98 7.24 -0.25
C SER A 177 -20.78 8.20 0.63
N LEU A 178 -20.18 8.64 1.72
CA LEU A 178 -20.80 9.54 2.70
C LEU A 178 -20.13 10.91 2.62
N LEU A 179 -20.92 11.92 2.26
CA LEU A 179 -20.47 13.30 2.24
C LEU A 179 -20.30 13.83 3.68
N PRO A 180 -19.17 14.46 4.03
CA PRO A 180 -19.03 15.08 5.33
C PRO A 180 -19.97 16.27 5.45
N CYS A 181 -20.62 16.42 6.59
CA CYS A 181 -21.51 17.54 6.89
C CYS A 181 -21.10 18.16 8.22
N TRP A 182 -21.26 19.48 8.37
CA TRP A 182 -21.01 20.12 9.65
C TRP A 182 -21.75 19.38 10.78
N ASN A 183 -20.99 19.03 11.81
CA ASN A 183 -21.50 18.48 13.06
C ASN A 183 -22.30 17.17 12.88
N SER A 184 -21.86 16.35 11.91
CA SER A 184 -22.29 14.96 11.78
C SER A 184 -21.24 14.02 12.35
N LEU A 185 -21.69 13.04 13.14
CA LEU A 185 -20.86 11.98 13.70
C LEU A 185 -21.16 10.69 12.95
N VAL A 186 -20.11 10.06 12.42
CA VAL A 186 -20.16 8.71 11.84
C VAL A 186 -19.38 7.78 12.74
N PHE A 187 -19.90 6.58 12.98
CA PHE A 187 -19.12 5.52 13.62
C PHE A 187 -19.47 4.15 13.04
N PHE A 188 -18.51 3.23 13.10
CA PHE A 188 -18.65 1.86 12.62
C PHE A 188 -17.73 0.92 13.42
N GLU A 189 -18.12 -0.36 13.45
CA GLU A 189 -17.31 -1.40 14.09
C GLU A 189 -16.03 -1.65 13.28
N VAL A 190 -14.90 -1.74 13.98
CA VAL A 190 -13.62 -2.16 13.40
C VAL A 190 -13.63 -3.68 13.29
N SER A 191 -13.41 -4.19 12.08
CA SER A 191 -13.43 -5.61 11.76
C SER A 191 -12.48 -5.89 10.58
N PRO A 192 -12.14 -7.16 10.29
CA PRO A 192 -11.27 -7.52 9.15
C PRO A 192 -11.81 -7.15 7.75
N VAL A 193 -12.94 -6.46 7.70
CA VAL A 193 -13.78 -6.25 6.51
C VAL A 193 -14.44 -4.88 6.53
N SER A 194 -14.07 -4.00 7.47
CA SER A 194 -14.51 -2.60 7.54
C SER A 194 -13.67 -1.69 6.65
N PHE A 195 -13.40 -2.13 5.41
CA PHE A 195 -12.58 -1.38 4.47
C PHE A 195 -13.25 -0.07 4.07
N HIS A 196 -12.50 1.02 4.20
CA HIS A 196 -12.95 2.35 3.89
C HIS A 196 -11.78 3.24 3.45
N GLN A 197 -12.10 4.39 2.85
CA GLN A 197 -11.14 5.43 2.49
C GLN A 197 -11.77 6.81 2.70
N VAL A 198 -10.93 7.85 2.77
CA VAL A 198 -11.35 9.22 2.53
C VAL A 198 -10.91 9.59 1.12
N ALA A 199 -11.87 9.75 0.21
CA ALA A 199 -11.60 10.18 -1.15
C ALA A 199 -10.83 11.51 -1.16
N GLU A 200 -10.08 11.77 -2.23
CA GLU A 200 -9.30 13.00 -2.36
C GLU A 200 -10.17 14.25 -2.18
N VAL A 201 -9.67 15.21 -1.41
CA VAL A 201 -10.28 16.54 -1.33
C VAL A 201 -9.91 17.32 -2.58
N LEU A 202 -10.90 17.67 -3.40
CA LEU A 202 -10.70 18.35 -4.69
C LEU A 202 -10.81 19.88 -4.59
N SER A 203 -11.27 20.38 -3.45
CA SER A 203 -11.38 21.82 -3.21
C SER A 203 -10.02 22.43 -2.86
N GLU A 204 -9.61 23.46 -3.60
CA GLU A 204 -8.40 24.25 -3.31
C GLU A 204 -8.63 25.28 -2.20
N GLU A 205 -9.89 25.68 -1.97
CA GLU A 205 -10.25 26.76 -1.04
C GLU A 205 -10.72 26.24 0.33
N LYS A 206 -11.22 25.00 0.40
CA LYS A 206 -11.84 24.43 1.60
C LYS A 206 -10.95 23.36 2.22
N CYS A 207 -10.95 23.32 3.55
CA CYS A 207 -10.30 22.26 4.32
C CYS A 207 -11.34 21.37 5.01
N ARG A 208 -11.20 20.07 4.83
CA ARG A 208 -12.03 19.05 5.46
C ARG A 208 -11.52 18.78 6.88
N LEU A 209 -12.07 19.51 7.84
CA LEU A 209 -11.76 19.34 9.26
C LEU A 209 -12.61 18.22 9.90
N SER A 210 -11.95 17.32 10.62
CA SER A 210 -12.62 16.27 11.38
C SER A 210 -11.88 15.92 12.67
N LEU A 211 -12.64 15.44 13.65
CA LEU A 211 -12.12 14.82 14.85
C LEU A 211 -12.44 13.33 14.77
N SER A 212 -11.41 12.49 14.76
CA SER A 212 -11.56 11.04 14.61
C SER A 212 -10.79 10.27 15.67
N GLY A 213 -11.14 9.01 15.85
CA GLY A 213 -10.47 8.12 16.79
C GLY A 213 -11.17 6.80 16.95
N TRP A 214 -10.77 6.06 17.98
CA TRP A 214 -11.30 4.73 18.26
C TRP A 214 -11.73 4.59 19.72
N PHE A 215 -12.85 3.92 19.93
CA PHE A 215 -13.17 3.32 21.22
C PHE A 215 -12.47 1.97 21.33
N HIS A 216 -11.68 1.81 22.40
CA HIS A 216 -10.93 0.59 22.66
C HIS A 216 -11.75 -0.43 23.47
N GLY A 217 -11.57 -1.71 23.16
CA GLY A 217 -12.18 -2.83 23.87
C GLY A 217 -11.35 -4.11 23.76
N PRO A 218 -11.90 -5.28 24.10
CA PRO A 218 -11.18 -6.54 24.01
C PRO A 218 -10.72 -6.83 22.58
N SER A 219 -9.46 -7.24 22.42
CA SER A 219 -8.88 -7.67 21.15
C SER A 219 -9.69 -8.82 20.55
N LEU A 220 -9.99 -8.74 19.26
CA LEU A 220 -10.63 -9.82 18.51
C LEU A 220 -9.54 -10.68 17.84
N PRO A 221 -9.74 -12.00 17.71
CA PRO A 221 -8.81 -12.84 16.97
C PRO A 221 -8.80 -12.44 15.50
N ARG A 222 -7.61 -12.13 14.97
CA ARG A 222 -7.41 -11.79 13.57
C ARG A 222 -7.49 -13.06 12.72
N PRO A 223 -8.31 -13.10 11.66
CA PRO A 223 -8.29 -14.22 10.72
C PRO A 223 -6.92 -14.32 10.04
N SER A 224 -6.55 -15.52 9.60
CA SER A 224 -5.36 -15.68 8.77
C SER A 224 -5.50 -14.80 7.53
N ARG A 225 -4.47 -13.99 7.25
CA ARG A 225 -4.48 -13.10 6.09
C ARG A 225 -4.54 -13.92 4.81
N TYR A 226 -5.28 -13.41 3.83
CA TYR A 226 -5.26 -13.95 2.50
C TYR A 226 -3.89 -13.67 1.84
N ILE A 227 -3.29 -14.72 1.28
CA ILE A 227 -2.04 -14.66 0.52
C ILE A 227 -2.41 -14.79 -0.94
N GLU A 228 -2.11 -13.76 -1.74
CA GLU A 228 -2.34 -13.81 -3.18
C GLU A 228 -1.45 -14.88 -3.83
N PRO A 229 -1.94 -15.57 -4.87
CA PRO A 229 -1.10 -16.46 -5.66
C PRO A 229 0.15 -15.71 -6.17
N PRO A 230 1.35 -16.30 -6.06
CA PRO A 230 2.54 -15.67 -6.58
C PRO A 230 2.44 -15.53 -8.10
N VAL A 231 2.90 -14.39 -8.62
CA VAL A 231 2.96 -14.18 -10.07
C VAL A 231 4.01 -15.13 -10.66
N PRO A 232 3.68 -15.88 -11.74
CA PRO A 232 4.65 -16.76 -12.40
C PRO A 232 5.88 -15.99 -12.86
N ARG A 233 7.05 -16.55 -12.57
CA ARG A 233 8.33 -16.07 -13.09
C ARG A 233 8.74 -16.90 -14.29
N HIS A 234 9.45 -16.28 -15.20
CA HIS A 234 9.94 -16.91 -16.41
C HIS A 234 11.44 -16.67 -16.55
N THR A 235 12.15 -17.60 -17.19
CA THR A 235 13.54 -17.39 -17.60
C THR A 235 13.60 -16.45 -18.80
N HIS A 236 14.80 -16.00 -19.15
CA HIS A 236 15.02 -15.19 -20.34
C HIS A 236 14.52 -15.86 -21.62
N ILE A 237 14.12 -15.03 -22.60
CA ILE A 237 13.76 -15.46 -23.95
C ILE A 237 15.03 -15.54 -24.81
N PRO A 238 15.35 -16.68 -25.44
CA PRO A 238 16.52 -16.80 -26.31
C PRO A 238 16.39 -15.86 -27.53
N LYS A 239 17.14 -14.77 -27.51
CA LYS A 239 17.27 -13.76 -28.58
C LYS A 239 18.69 -13.24 -28.56
N ASP A 240 19.27 -13.03 -29.74
CA ASP A 240 20.64 -12.55 -29.87
C ASP A 240 20.77 -11.03 -29.55
N GLU A 241 22.00 -10.53 -29.64
CA GLU A 241 22.36 -9.14 -29.35
C GLU A 241 21.86 -8.13 -30.39
N SER A 242 21.38 -8.57 -31.57
CA SER A 242 20.84 -7.66 -32.60
C SER A 242 19.70 -6.79 -32.06
N LEU A 243 18.92 -7.36 -31.13
CA LEU A 243 17.83 -6.67 -30.45
C LEU A 243 18.33 -5.52 -29.58
N LEU A 244 19.49 -5.65 -28.93
CA LEU A 244 20.09 -4.55 -28.15
C LEU A 244 20.49 -3.39 -29.06
N PHE A 245 21.17 -3.67 -30.18
CA PHE A 245 21.63 -2.63 -31.11
C PHE A 245 20.48 -1.86 -31.76
N GLU A 246 19.33 -2.51 -31.96
CA GLU A 246 18.15 -1.87 -32.54
C GLU A 246 17.40 -0.97 -31.54
N TRP A 247 17.41 -1.32 -30.26
CA TRP A 247 16.53 -0.70 -29.25
C TRP A 247 17.25 0.19 -28.24
N VAL A 248 18.45 -0.19 -27.81
CA VAL A 248 19.17 0.46 -26.72
C VAL A 248 20.10 1.53 -27.29
N ASN A 249 20.22 2.65 -26.58
CA ASN A 249 21.18 3.70 -26.90
C ASN A 249 22.61 3.14 -26.84
N GLU A 250 23.39 3.38 -27.91
CA GLU A 250 24.71 2.82 -28.13
C GLU A 250 25.71 3.09 -26.99
N MET A 251 25.52 4.18 -26.23
CA MET A 251 26.37 4.47 -25.08
C MET A 251 26.31 3.39 -23.99
N TYR A 252 25.15 2.75 -23.80
CA TYR A 252 24.98 1.69 -22.80
C TYR A 252 25.49 0.33 -23.29
N LEU A 253 25.91 0.24 -24.56
CA LEU A 253 26.51 -0.95 -25.15
C LEU A 253 28.05 -0.88 -25.16
N ASP A 254 28.64 0.27 -24.83
CA ASP A 254 30.08 0.44 -24.70
C ASP A 254 30.58 -0.21 -23.39
N PRO A 255 31.50 -1.20 -23.43
CA PRO A 255 31.96 -1.89 -22.23
C PRO A 255 32.61 -0.99 -21.17
N ARG A 256 33.26 0.11 -21.59
CA ARG A 256 33.88 1.05 -20.64
C ARG A 256 32.82 1.90 -19.95
N TYR A 257 31.75 2.25 -20.65
CA TYR A 257 30.59 2.90 -20.08
C TYR A 257 29.87 1.97 -19.10
N GLN A 258 29.63 0.70 -19.48
CA GLN A 258 29.02 -0.31 -18.62
C GLN A 258 29.79 -0.48 -17.30
N ALA A 259 31.12 -0.61 -17.36
CA ALA A 259 31.95 -0.73 -16.15
C ALA A 259 31.83 0.47 -15.20
N ARG A 260 31.65 1.70 -15.72
CA ARG A 260 31.41 2.88 -14.88
C ARG A 260 30.02 2.87 -14.25
N VAL A 261 29.01 2.46 -15.02
CA VAL A 261 27.63 2.31 -14.53
C VAL A 261 27.59 1.26 -13.43
N GLN A 262 28.27 0.12 -13.61
CA GLN A 262 28.39 -0.93 -12.60
C GLN A 262 29.04 -0.40 -11.33
N GLN A 263 30.15 0.33 -11.43
CA GLN A 263 30.81 0.90 -10.26
C GLN A 263 29.87 1.82 -9.48
N GLU A 264 29.15 2.71 -10.18
CA GLU A 264 28.18 3.61 -9.54
C GLU A 264 27.03 2.82 -8.88
N PHE A 265 26.52 1.79 -9.57
CA PHE A 265 25.48 0.92 -9.05
C PHE A 265 25.93 0.11 -7.83
N GLU A 266 27.17 -0.38 -7.78
CA GLU A 266 27.72 -1.09 -6.62
C GLU A 266 27.85 -0.16 -5.39
N GLU A 267 28.09 1.12 -5.60
CA GLU A 267 28.22 2.12 -4.52
C GLU A 267 26.86 2.49 -3.89
N SER A 268 25.80 2.62 -4.69
CA SER A 268 24.48 3.12 -4.25
C SER A 268 23.34 2.09 -4.27
N SER A 269 23.54 0.93 -4.92
CA SER A 269 22.51 -0.06 -5.24
C SER A 269 21.34 0.49 -6.08
N GLU A 270 21.53 1.62 -6.75
CA GLU A 270 20.54 2.27 -7.60
C GLU A 270 21.19 3.07 -8.72
N ILE A 271 20.53 3.17 -9.88
CA ILE A 271 20.97 4.06 -10.94
C ILE A 271 19.80 4.47 -11.84
N CYS A 272 19.88 5.66 -12.43
CA CYS A 272 18.97 6.13 -13.46
C CYS A 272 19.73 6.38 -14.77
N LEU A 273 19.33 5.69 -15.84
CA LEU A 273 19.95 5.74 -17.15
C LEU A 273 19.03 6.52 -18.12
N PRO A 274 19.27 7.82 -18.36
CA PRO A 274 18.42 8.64 -19.21
C PRO A 274 18.63 8.32 -20.70
N SER A 275 17.61 8.61 -21.52
CA SER A 275 17.67 8.36 -22.97
C SER A 275 18.03 6.91 -23.30
N PHE A 276 17.45 5.95 -22.57
CA PHE A 276 17.84 4.55 -22.62
C PHE A 276 17.49 3.88 -23.96
N LEU A 277 16.27 4.09 -24.44
CA LEU A 277 15.86 3.60 -25.75
C LEU A 277 16.24 4.59 -26.86
N GLN A 278 16.48 4.04 -28.05
CA GLN A 278 16.57 4.80 -29.29
C GLN A 278 15.29 5.62 -29.51
N GLU A 279 15.44 6.90 -29.85
CA GLU A 279 14.33 7.87 -29.96
C GLU A 279 13.23 7.41 -30.94
N GLU A 280 13.62 6.75 -32.05
CA GLU A 280 12.65 6.23 -33.02
C GLU A 280 11.76 5.14 -32.40
N LYS A 281 12.36 4.19 -31.66
CA LYS A 281 11.64 3.10 -31.00
C LYS A 281 10.75 3.62 -29.89
N LEU A 282 11.26 4.53 -29.06
CA LEU A 282 10.47 5.22 -28.03
C LEU A 282 9.22 5.87 -28.64
N ARG A 283 9.37 6.62 -29.74
CA ARG A 283 8.25 7.30 -30.41
C ARG A 283 7.20 6.29 -30.92
N GLN A 284 7.62 5.16 -31.46
CA GLN A 284 6.71 4.09 -31.92
C GLN A 284 5.93 3.48 -30.76
N VAL A 285 6.61 3.11 -29.67
CA VAL A 285 5.97 2.54 -28.48
C VAL A 285 5.01 3.55 -27.85
N ARG A 286 5.44 4.81 -27.66
CA ARG A 286 4.58 5.86 -27.09
C ARG A 286 3.31 6.09 -27.91
N SER A 287 3.44 6.14 -29.23
CA SER A 287 2.28 6.30 -30.12
C SER A 287 1.32 5.11 -30.01
N ALA A 288 1.84 3.89 -29.83
CA ALA A 288 1.02 2.70 -29.66
C ALA A 288 0.32 2.66 -28.29
N LEU A 289 1.02 3.05 -27.22
CA LEU A 289 0.45 3.11 -25.86
C LEU A 289 -0.70 4.12 -25.72
N GLN A 290 -0.67 5.19 -26.52
CA GLN A 290 -1.74 6.18 -26.59
C GLN A 290 -2.93 5.76 -27.48
N SER A 291 -2.83 4.61 -28.17
CA SER A 291 -3.91 4.10 -29.00
C SER A 291 -5.09 3.64 -28.15
N SER A 292 -6.31 3.94 -28.59
CA SER A 292 -7.55 3.45 -27.98
C SER A 292 -7.77 1.94 -28.16
N GLU A 293 -6.92 1.26 -28.93
CA GLU A 293 -7.01 -0.17 -29.17
C GLU A 293 -6.59 -1.00 -27.95
N ILE A 294 -5.70 -0.47 -27.11
CA ILE A 294 -5.20 -1.16 -25.91
C ILE A 294 -6.30 -1.20 -24.84
N GLN A 295 -6.67 -2.42 -24.44
CA GLN A 295 -7.62 -2.65 -23.35
C GLN A 295 -6.87 -2.70 -22.01
N TRP A 296 -6.99 -1.62 -21.24
CA TRP A 296 -6.40 -1.52 -19.91
C TRP A 296 -7.37 -2.07 -18.86
N GLU A 297 -6.91 -3.05 -18.08
CA GLU A 297 -7.63 -3.65 -16.96
C GLU A 297 -7.19 -3.00 -15.65
N GLN A 298 -8.14 -2.73 -14.76
CA GLN A 298 -7.83 -2.16 -13.43
C GLN A 298 -7.36 -3.26 -12.48
N LYS A 299 -6.13 -3.12 -11.96
CA LYS A 299 -5.49 -4.06 -11.07
C LYS A 299 -5.72 -3.67 -9.61
N GLY A 300 -6.30 -4.61 -8.85
CA GLY A 300 -6.61 -4.46 -7.41
C GLY A 300 -5.87 -5.48 -6.53
N PRO A 301 -6.35 -5.73 -5.29
CA PRO A 301 -7.45 -5.04 -4.62
C PRO A 301 -7.06 -3.64 -4.08
N PRO A 302 -8.03 -2.73 -3.80
CA PRO A 302 -7.77 -1.34 -3.41
C PRO A 302 -6.93 -1.14 -2.13
N ASN A 303 -6.91 -2.10 -1.20
CA ASN A 303 -6.01 -2.05 -0.02
C ASN A 303 -4.55 -2.38 -0.34
N LYS A 304 -4.23 -2.69 -1.60
CA LYS A 304 -2.87 -3.04 -2.06
C LYS A 304 -2.45 -2.21 -3.25
N ARG A 305 -3.33 -2.02 -4.23
CA ARG A 305 -3.03 -1.35 -5.50
C ARG A 305 -4.29 -0.93 -6.25
N CYS A 306 -4.12 0.09 -7.09
CA CYS A 306 -5.09 0.55 -8.07
C CYS A 306 -4.31 1.16 -9.23
N TYR A 307 -4.22 0.47 -10.37
CA TYR A 307 -3.59 0.98 -11.59
C TYR A 307 -4.03 0.18 -12.81
N GLY A 308 -3.86 0.75 -14.00
CA GLY A 308 -4.12 0.04 -15.25
C GLY A 308 -2.98 -0.92 -15.61
N CYS A 309 -3.30 -2.16 -15.95
CA CYS A 309 -2.38 -3.11 -16.58
C CYS A 309 -2.99 -3.65 -17.88
N VAL A 310 -2.18 -4.29 -18.72
CA VAL A 310 -2.64 -4.89 -19.97
C VAL A 310 -2.17 -6.33 -20.10
N ASP A 311 -2.99 -7.17 -20.73
CA ASP A 311 -2.54 -8.47 -21.21
C ASP A 311 -1.63 -8.28 -22.44
N MET A 312 -0.38 -8.70 -22.30
CA MET A 312 0.62 -8.63 -23.37
C MET A 312 0.17 -9.33 -24.66
N GLN A 313 -0.73 -10.30 -24.62
CA GLN A 313 -1.24 -10.94 -25.86
C GLN A 313 -2.06 -9.99 -26.76
N SER A 314 -2.51 -8.86 -26.22
CA SER A 314 -3.41 -7.91 -26.88
C SER A 314 -2.74 -6.60 -27.32
N VAL A 315 -1.42 -6.45 -27.13
CA VAL A 315 -0.72 -5.19 -27.41
C VAL A 315 -0.21 -5.12 -28.87
N PRO A 316 -0.02 -3.90 -29.42
CA PRO A 316 0.61 -3.72 -30.73
C PRO A 316 2.03 -4.29 -30.79
N SER A 317 2.50 -4.67 -31.99
CA SER A 317 3.78 -5.37 -32.17
C SER A 317 4.99 -4.62 -31.61
N CYS A 318 5.06 -3.29 -31.77
CA CYS A 318 6.18 -2.51 -31.22
C CYS A 318 6.23 -2.55 -29.68
N VAL A 319 5.07 -2.65 -29.01
CA VAL A 319 4.99 -2.79 -27.55
C VAL A 319 5.42 -4.20 -27.13
N GLN A 320 5.01 -5.22 -27.90
CA GLN A 320 5.44 -6.60 -27.73
C GLN A 320 6.97 -6.74 -27.88
N GLU A 321 7.55 -6.12 -28.91
CA GLU A 321 9.00 -6.15 -29.15
C GLU A 321 9.77 -5.47 -28.01
N CYS A 322 9.27 -4.34 -27.49
CA CYS A 322 9.87 -3.68 -26.32
C CYS A 322 9.82 -4.56 -25.07
N TRP A 323 8.74 -5.32 -24.88
CA TRP A 323 8.64 -6.31 -23.80
C TRP A 323 9.62 -7.48 -23.99
N GLU A 324 9.73 -7.99 -25.23
CA GLU A 324 10.67 -9.05 -25.58
C GLU A 324 12.11 -8.62 -25.35
N LEU A 325 12.47 -7.36 -25.63
CA LEU A 325 13.76 -6.78 -25.28
C LEU A 325 14.03 -6.90 -23.78
N LEU A 326 13.14 -6.39 -22.93
CA LEU A 326 13.35 -6.44 -21.47
C LEU A 326 13.37 -7.88 -20.92
N SER A 327 12.81 -8.84 -21.65
CA SER A 327 12.78 -10.25 -21.27
C SER A 327 13.87 -11.10 -21.95
N SER A 328 14.73 -10.52 -22.80
CA SER A 328 15.65 -11.29 -23.66
C SER A 328 16.90 -11.76 -22.92
N GLU A 329 17.50 -12.86 -23.40
CA GLU A 329 18.80 -13.36 -22.92
C GLU A 329 19.88 -12.27 -22.97
N SER A 330 19.95 -11.55 -24.10
CA SER A 330 20.87 -10.42 -24.29
C SER A 330 20.65 -9.29 -23.28
N PHE A 331 19.41 -9.01 -22.88
CA PHE A 331 19.13 -7.98 -21.88
C PHE A 331 19.48 -8.42 -20.45
N PHE A 332 19.32 -9.70 -20.11
CA PHE A 332 19.80 -10.24 -18.83
C PHE A 332 21.33 -10.13 -18.71
N ILE A 333 22.06 -10.36 -19.81
CA ILE A 333 23.51 -10.13 -19.87
C ILE A 333 23.83 -8.65 -19.68
N LEU A 334 23.13 -7.76 -20.39
CA LEU A 334 23.32 -6.31 -20.23
C LEU A 334 23.10 -5.89 -18.77
N LEU A 335 22.02 -6.31 -18.12
CA LEU A 335 21.77 -6.01 -16.71
C LEU A 335 22.86 -6.56 -15.80
N SER A 336 23.38 -7.77 -16.07
CA SER A 336 24.50 -8.33 -15.31
C SER A 336 25.73 -7.41 -15.41
N ASN A 337 26.06 -6.93 -16.61
CA ASN A 337 27.19 -6.02 -16.83
C ASN A 337 26.98 -4.62 -16.22
N LEU A 338 25.72 -4.15 -16.11
CA LEU A 338 25.41 -2.84 -15.55
C LEU A 338 25.32 -2.84 -14.02
N THR A 339 25.15 -4.01 -13.40
CA THR A 339 24.82 -4.10 -11.96
C THR A 339 25.74 -5.02 -11.15
N GLY A 340 26.56 -5.83 -11.82
CA GLY A 340 27.39 -6.86 -11.18
C GLY A 340 26.59 -8.09 -10.69
N LEU A 341 25.26 -8.11 -10.87
CA LEU A 341 24.43 -9.24 -10.47
C LEU A 341 24.56 -10.41 -11.45
N ARG A 342 24.42 -11.64 -10.94
CA ARG A 342 24.49 -12.85 -11.76
C ARG A 342 23.13 -13.19 -12.37
N LEU A 343 22.70 -12.41 -13.36
CA LEU A 343 21.45 -12.64 -14.08
C LEU A 343 21.63 -13.54 -15.31
N HIS A 344 22.85 -13.95 -15.64
CA HIS A 344 23.11 -14.86 -16.75
C HIS A 344 24.27 -15.82 -16.45
N TYR A 345 24.24 -17.04 -17.01
CA TYR A 345 25.28 -18.05 -16.73
C TYR A 345 26.66 -17.70 -17.31
N LEU A 346 26.70 -16.86 -18.35
CA LEU A 346 27.95 -16.32 -18.91
C LEU A 346 28.58 -15.23 -18.04
N CYS A 347 27.82 -14.68 -17.09
CA CYS A 347 28.26 -13.63 -16.19
C CYS A 347 28.58 -14.28 -14.83
N GLY A 348 29.85 -14.44 -14.51
CA GLY A 348 30.34 -15.01 -13.25
C GLY A 348 31.85 -14.84 -13.16
N ASP A 349 32.38 -14.78 -11.94
CA ASP A 349 33.79 -14.50 -11.70
C ASP A 349 34.68 -15.54 -12.40
N GLU A 350 35.65 -15.07 -13.19
CA GLU A 350 36.75 -15.89 -13.70
C GLU A 350 37.59 -16.51 -12.56
N ASP A 351 37.42 -16.02 -11.32
CA ASP A 351 38.19 -16.36 -10.12
C ASP A 351 37.92 -17.75 -9.51
N GLU A 352 36.87 -18.48 -9.92
CA GLU A 352 36.68 -19.88 -9.48
C GLU A 352 37.47 -20.91 -10.33
N SER A 353 38.17 -20.49 -11.40
CA SER A 353 38.81 -21.42 -12.35
C SER A 353 40.35 -21.51 -12.33
N GLU A 354 41.06 -20.72 -11.51
CA GLU A 354 42.54 -20.70 -11.51
C GLU A 354 43.23 -21.46 -10.35
N ASN A 355 42.52 -22.29 -9.58
CA ASN A 355 43.11 -23.04 -8.45
C ASN A 355 43.15 -24.56 -8.60
N GLU A 356 43.24 -25.06 -9.83
CA GLU A 356 43.69 -26.45 -10.07
C GLU A 356 44.79 -26.46 -11.12
N ASP A 357 45.99 -26.02 -10.75
CA ASP A 357 47.21 -26.62 -11.31
C ASP A 357 48.49 -26.24 -10.54
N GLY A 358 49.18 -27.26 -10.01
CA GLY A 358 50.62 -27.23 -9.85
C GLY A 358 51.20 -27.53 -8.46
N LYS A 359 51.55 -28.80 -8.23
CA LYS A 359 52.89 -29.34 -7.81
C LYS A 359 52.74 -30.69 -7.12
N SER A 360 52.97 -31.79 -7.83
CA SER A 360 54.26 -32.46 -8.07
C SER A 360 54.80 -33.26 -6.88
N GLU A 361 54.94 -34.56 -7.17
CA GLU A 361 55.52 -35.67 -6.43
C GLU A 361 56.74 -35.37 -5.54
N THR A 362 56.83 -36.05 -4.40
CA THR A 362 58.09 -36.64 -3.94
C THR A 362 57.83 -37.85 -3.05
N GLU A 363 58.42 -38.97 -3.42
CA GLU A 363 58.39 -40.26 -2.72
C GLU A 363 59.33 -40.32 -1.50
N ASN A 364 58.98 -41.28 -0.62
CA ASN A 364 59.84 -42.21 0.14
C ASN A 364 60.50 -41.82 1.47
N GLY A 365 60.24 -42.68 2.48
CA GLY A 365 61.10 -42.89 3.66
C GLY A 365 60.35 -43.49 4.86
N GLY A 366 60.39 -44.81 5.02
CA GLY A 366 59.67 -45.55 6.07
C GLY A 366 60.28 -45.54 7.48
N GLY A 367 59.57 -46.17 8.42
CA GLY A 367 60.07 -46.50 9.77
C GLY A 367 58.94 -46.84 10.77
N GLU A 368 58.90 -48.10 11.20
CA GLU A 368 57.91 -48.75 12.08
C GLU A 368 57.96 -48.28 13.55
N GLY A 369 56.86 -48.46 14.32
CA GLY A 369 56.94 -48.43 15.80
C GLY A 369 55.66 -48.21 16.64
N ASN A 370 54.75 -49.18 16.62
CA ASN A 370 53.91 -49.74 17.72
C ASN A 370 53.23 -48.88 18.83
N THR A 371 51.95 -49.24 19.11
CA THR A 371 51.13 -49.10 20.35
C THR A 371 50.76 -47.68 20.81
N GLN A 372 49.53 -47.33 21.24
CA GLN A 372 48.57 -48.03 22.07
C GLN A 372 47.20 -47.34 21.94
N ALA A 373 46.12 -48.10 22.05
CA ALA A 373 44.74 -47.61 22.08
C ALA A 373 44.46 -46.72 23.30
N SER A 374 43.80 -45.58 23.10
CA SER A 374 42.88 -45.01 24.09
C SER A 374 41.87 -44.10 23.41
N ALA A 375 40.60 -44.44 23.57
CA ALA A 375 39.46 -43.68 23.10
C ALA A 375 39.28 -42.40 23.92
N SER A 376 39.10 -41.26 23.25
CA SER A 376 38.33 -40.13 23.79
C SER A 376 37.95 -39.15 22.67
N SER A 377 36.66 -39.19 22.32
CA SER A 377 35.79 -38.06 21.94
C SER A 377 36.41 -36.70 21.59
N THR A 378 36.26 -36.30 20.32
CA THR A 378 35.66 -35.01 19.90
C THR A 378 35.46 -35.07 18.40
N ASP A 379 34.23 -35.34 17.96
CA ASP A 379 33.83 -35.26 16.57
C ASP A 379 33.54 -33.78 16.26
N ALA A 380 34.53 -33.11 15.66
CA ALA A 380 34.36 -31.80 15.07
C ALA A 380 33.67 -31.98 13.72
N GLY A 381 32.34 -31.96 13.74
CA GLY A 381 31.51 -32.03 12.55
C GLY A 381 31.85 -30.88 11.61
N ALA A 382 32.49 -31.22 10.50
CA ALA A 382 32.62 -30.39 9.33
C ALA A 382 31.21 -29.97 8.85
N SER A 383 30.87 -28.69 9.01
CA SER A 383 29.71 -28.10 8.37
C SER A 383 30.04 -27.97 6.89
N SER A 384 29.76 -29.01 6.11
CA SER A 384 29.59 -28.90 4.67
C SER A 384 28.47 -27.89 4.43
N THR A 385 28.84 -26.68 4.04
CA THR A 385 27.91 -25.69 3.50
C THR A 385 27.33 -26.29 2.23
N GLU A 386 26.15 -26.90 2.34
CA GLU A 386 25.32 -27.26 1.20
C GLU A 386 25.07 -25.98 0.40
N LYS A 387 25.80 -25.78 -0.72
CA LYS A 387 25.48 -24.77 -1.73
C LYS A 387 24.05 -25.12 -2.20
N LYS A 388 23.04 -24.40 -1.70
CA LYS A 388 21.69 -24.43 -2.26
C LYS A 388 21.84 -24.06 -3.74
N ASP A 389 21.54 -24.99 -4.65
CA ASP A 389 21.42 -24.69 -6.07
C ASP A 389 20.41 -23.54 -6.22
N LYS A 390 20.92 -22.33 -6.48
CA LYS A 390 20.10 -21.23 -6.99
C LYS A 390 19.61 -21.69 -8.36
N GLY A 391 18.30 -21.65 -8.59
CA GLY A 391 17.71 -21.97 -9.90
C GLY A 391 18.22 -21.01 -10.99
N PRO A 392 17.82 -21.18 -12.26
CA PRO A 392 18.21 -20.22 -13.29
C PRO A 392 17.66 -18.82 -12.96
N PRO A 393 18.35 -17.74 -13.37
CA PRO A 393 17.83 -16.39 -13.25
C PRO A 393 16.46 -16.26 -13.91
N THR A 394 15.59 -15.48 -13.28
CA THR A 394 14.21 -15.29 -13.74
C THR A 394 13.78 -13.84 -13.68
N CYS A 395 12.71 -13.50 -14.39
CA CYS A 395 12.04 -12.21 -14.27
C CYS A 395 10.53 -12.35 -14.20
N VAL A 396 9.89 -11.27 -13.76
CA VAL A 396 8.46 -11.01 -13.91
C VAL A 396 8.31 -9.55 -14.33
N GLY A 397 7.43 -9.29 -15.28
CA GLY A 397 7.17 -7.95 -15.79
C GLY A 397 5.68 -7.61 -15.77
N GLU A 398 5.38 -6.32 -15.88
CA GLU A 398 4.07 -5.80 -16.23
C GLU A 398 4.19 -4.46 -16.96
N LEU A 399 3.29 -4.22 -17.91
CA LEU A 399 3.12 -2.92 -18.58
C LEU A 399 1.98 -2.20 -17.89
N ARG A 400 2.28 -1.02 -17.34
CA ARG A 400 1.38 -0.27 -16.47
C ARG A 400 1.00 1.06 -17.09
N ARG A 401 -0.23 1.48 -16.83
CA ARG A 401 -0.74 2.83 -17.08
C ARG A 401 -1.10 3.48 -15.76
N TRP A 402 -0.61 4.69 -15.60
CA TRP A 402 -0.75 5.51 -14.41
C TRP A 402 -1.54 6.77 -14.72
N THR A 403 -2.65 6.95 -14.01
CA THR A 403 -3.58 8.07 -14.14
C THR A 403 -3.98 8.60 -12.77
N HIS A 404 -4.68 9.73 -12.74
CA HIS A 404 -5.26 10.28 -11.52
C HIS A 404 -6.05 9.23 -10.73
N GLY A 405 -5.76 9.11 -9.44
CA GLY A 405 -6.36 8.13 -8.54
C GLY A 405 -5.59 6.81 -8.42
N ASP A 406 -4.59 6.56 -9.25
CA ASP A 406 -3.79 5.32 -9.21
C ASP A 406 -2.70 5.36 -8.13
N TYR A 407 -2.38 4.20 -7.55
CA TYR A 407 -1.40 4.03 -6.47
C TYR A 407 -1.01 2.56 -6.25
N THR A 408 0.06 2.34 -5.46
CA THR A 408 0.24 1.09 -4.71
C THR A 408 0.46 1.37 -3.22
N LEU A 409 0.20 0.37 -2.39
CA LEU A 409 0.32 0.42 -0.94
C LEU A 409 1.27 -0.65 -0.43
N LEU A 410 1.88 -0.36 0.71
CA LEU A 410 2.57 -1.38 1.49
C LEU A 410 1.54 -2.28 2.15
N HIS A 411 1.77 -3.58 2.10
CA HIS A 411 0.90 -4.56 2.73
C HIS A 411 1.72 -5.75 3.24
N ASP A 412 1.26 -6.40 4.30
CA ASP A 412 2.03 -7.45 4.98
C ASP A 412 2.28 -8.70 4.12
N SER A 413 1.51 -8.90 3.05
CA SER A 413 1.72 -10.02 2.13
C SER A 413 2.77 -9.75 1.04
N VAL A 414 3.49 -8.63 1.08
CA VAL A 414 4.63 -8.38 0.18
C VAL A 414 5.72 -9.41 0.48
N LYS A 415 6.13 -10.14 -0.56
CA LYS A 415 7.21 -11.12 -0.44
C LYS A 415 8.54 -10.39 -0.27
N ARG A 416 9.28 -10.77 0.77
CA ARG A 416 10.59 -10.22 1.11
C ARG A 416 11.68 -11.07 0.49
N GLU A 417 12.29 -10.57 -0.55
CA GLU A 417 13.32 -11.27 -1.31
C GLU A 417 14.20 -10.28 -2.07
N TYR A 418 15.43 -10.71 -2.34
CA TYR A 418 16.35 -9.98 -3.19
C TYR A 418 15.79 -9.93 -4.62
N ALA A 419 15.81 -8.74 -5.20
CA ALA A 419 15.40 -8.53 -6.59
C ALA A 419 16.02 -7.25 -7.13
N LEU A 420 16.32 -7.25 -8.43
CA LEU A 420 16.61 -6.05 -9.19
C LEU A 420 15.31 -5.51 -9.79
N ASP A 421 14.89 -4.34 -9.34
CA ASP A 421 13.73 -3.66 -9.89
C ASP A 421 14.16 -2.80 -11.08
N LEU A 422 13.38 -2.86 -12.16
CA LEU A 422 13.54 -2.05 -13.35
C LEU A 422 12.26 -1.27 -13.62
N GLN A 423 12.40 0.02 -13.89
CA GLN A 423 11.29 0.90 -14.26
C GLN A 423 11.69 1.74 -15.47
N LEU A 424 11.06 1.50 -16.62
CA LEU A 424 11.23 2.28 -17.83
C LEU A 424 9.99 3.14 -18.08
N HIS A 425 10.07 4.43 -17.79
CA HIS A 425 8.93 5.34 -17.89
C HIS A 425 8.79 5.96 -19.29
N MET A 426 7.55 6.15 -19.72
CA MET A 426 7.20 6.73 -21.02
C MET A 426 5.95 7.62 -20.93
N GLY A 427 5.92 8.69 -21.71
CA GLY A 427 4.76 9.59 -21.78
C GLY A 427 4.60 10.49 -20.54
N CYS A 428 5.65 10.65 -19.74
CA CYS A 428 5.68 11.50 -18.54
C CYS A 428 6.40 12.84 -18.75
N ALA A 429 6.56 13.29 -20.00
CA ALA A 429 7.18 14.59 -20.28
C ALA A 429 6.40 15.74 -19.60
N GLY A 430 7.09 16.48 -18.73
CA GLY A 430 6.49 17.56 -17.93
C GLY A 430 5.71 17.09 -16.70
N TRP A 431 5.79 15.80 -16.34
CA TRP A 431 5.26 15.29 -15.08
C TRP A 431 6.01 15.90 -13.90
N LYS A 432 5.27 16.37 -12.89
CA LYS A 432 5.84 17.05 -11.73
C LYS A 432 5.79 16.15 -10.51
N SER A 433 6.78 16.29 -9.63
CA SER A 433 6.84 15.58 -8.35
C SER A 433 5.61 15.80 -7.46
N GLU A 434 5.00 16.97 -7.55
CA GLU A 434 3.78 17.35 -6.82
C GLU A 434 2.54 16.54 -7.23
N PHE A 435 2.53 15.92 -8.41
CA PHE A 435 1.42 15.11 -8.89
C PHE A 435 1.35 13.73 -8.22
N GLY A 436 2.43 13.28 -7.57
CA GLY A 436 2.58 11.89 -7.17
C GLY A 436 3.07 11.00 -8.31
N GLY A 437 2.78 9.70 -8.24
CA GLY A 437 3.22 8.71 -9.24
C GLY A 437 4.68 8.27 -9.15
N PHE A 438 5.47 8.88 -8.27
CA PHE A 438 6.83 8.44 -7.98
C PHE A 438 6.85 7.15 -7.17
N THR A 439 7.90 6.35 -7.35
CA THR A 439 8.15 5.15 -6.57
C THR A 439 9.03 5.51 -5.37
N SER A 440 8.58 5.18 -4.17
CA SER A 440 9.33 5.39 -2.93
C SER A 440 9.76 4.03 -2.40
N TYR A 441 11.04 3.90 -2.07
CA TYR A 441 11.65 2.75 -1.41
C TYR A 441 11.91 3.11 0.04
N ILE A 442 11.49 2.24 0.96
CA ILE A 442 11.59 2.47 2.40
C ILE A 442 12.17 1.24 3.10
N ALA A 443 12.83 1.46 4.23
CA ALA A 443 13.26 0.38 5.11
C ALA A 443 12.07 -0.20 5.87
N HIS A 444 12.07 -1.52 6.05
CA HIS A 444 11.06 -2.24 6.82
C HIS A 444 11.15 -1.86 8.30
N ASP A 445 10.00 -1.66 8.96
CA ASP A 445 9.88 -1.22 10.37
C ASP A 445 10.48 0.15 10.70
N GLU A 446 10.90 0.91 9.69
CA GLU A 446 11.45 2.26 9.87
C GLU A 446 10.60 3.30 9.13
N ASP A 447 10.59 4.53 9.65
CA ASP A 447 9.95 5.67 9.00
C ASP A 447 10.92 6.35 7.98
N GLU A 448 12.01 5.67 7.60
CA GLU A 448 13.07 6.20 6.74
C GLU A 448 12.81 5.89 5.26
N GLU A 449 12.70 6.95 4.45
CA GLU A 449 12.67 6.88 2.99
C GLU A 449 14.10 6.76 2.47
N LEU A 450 14.41 5.63 1.83
CA LEU A 450 15.75 5.30 1.33
C LEU A 450 15.99 5.98 -0.03
N LEU A 451 15.01 5.89 -0.93
CA LEU A 451 15.13 6.35 -2.31
C LEU A 451 13.76 6.74 -2.87
N THR A 452 13.75 7.74 -3.74
CA THR A 452 12.59 8.08 -4.57
C THR A 452 12.95 8.12 -6.04
N VAL A 453 12.24 7.34 -6.85
CA VAL A 453 12.35 7.33 -8.32
C VAL A 453 11.16 8.09 -8.91
N TYR A 454 11.44 9.21 -9.57
CA TYR A 454 10.44 10.02 -10.25
C TYR A 454 10.19 9.53 -11.68
N PRO A 455 8.95 9.63 -12.21
CA PRO A 455 8.69 9.33 -13.61
C PRO A 455 9.44 10.31 -14.51
N GLU A 456 10.39 9.82 -15.30
CA GLU A 456 11.19 10.59 -16.25
C GLU A 456 11.18 9.91 -17.63
N ASP A 457 10.86 10.67 -18.67
CA ASP A 457 10.62 10.12 -20.00
C ASP A 457 11.90 9.48 -20.56
N ASN A 458 11.76 8.26 -21.10
CA ASN A 458 12.88 7.47 -21.65
C ASN A 458 14.04 7.24 -20.68
N SER A 459 13.75 7.16 -19.37
CA SER A 459 14.75 6.90 -18.35
C SER A 459 14.53 5.51 -17.73
N LEU A 460 15.59 4.71 -17.71
CA LEU A 460 15.61 3.38 -17.11
C LEU A 460 16.15 3.49 -15.69
N ALA A 461 15.28 3.34 -14.69
CA ALA A 461 15.70 3.24 -13.30
C ALA A 461 15.93 1.77 -12.93
N LEU A 462 17.08 1.49 -12.30
CA LEU A 462 17.43 0.20 -11.72
C LEU A 462 17.62 0.38 -10.22
N VAL A 463 16.99 -0.46 -9.41
CA VAL A 463 17.14 -0.43 -7.95
C VAL A 463 17.25 -1.85 -7.42
N TYR A 464 18.35 -2.18 -6.75
CA TYR A 464 18.50 -3.46 -6.08
C TYR A 464 17.87 -3.40 -4.69
N ARG A 465 16.91 -4.30 -4.45
CA ARG A 465 16.25 -4.44 -3.15
C ARG A 465 16.73 -5.67 -2.44
N ASP A 466 16.90 -5.55 -1.13
CA ASP A 466 17.05 -6.68 -0.23
C ASP A 466 15.70 -7.12 0.38
N LYS A 467 15.76 -7.94 1.43
CA LYS A 467 14.57 -8.48 2.11
C LYS A 467 13.85 -7.45 2.99
N ASP A 468 14.54 -6.40 3.39
CA ASP A 468 14.04 -5.39 4.30
C ASP A 468 13.70 -4.08 3.57
N THR A 469 13.92 -4.02 2.26
CA THR A 469 13.51 -2.92 1.40
C THR A 469 12.12 -3.16 0.81
N LEU A 470 11.18 -2.28 1.16
CA LEU A 470 9.84 -2.25 0.57
C LEU A 470 9.70 -1.09 -0.41
N LYS A 471 8.73 -1.18 -1.32
CA LYS A 471 8.40 -0.08 -2.23
C LYS A 471 6.92 0.13 -2.41
N PHE A 472 6.54 1.36 -2.73
CA PHE A 472 5.19 1.71 -3.17
C PHE A 472 5.23 2.87 -4.16
N ILE A 473 4.14 3.04 -4.92
CA ILE A 473 3.96 4.13 -5.88
C ILE A 473 2.95 5.10 -5.30
N LYS A 474 3.37 6.35 -5.14
CA LYS A 474 2.55 7.36 -4.47
C LYS A 474 1.31 7.68 -5.30
N HIS A 475 0.17 7.81 -4.62
CA HIS A 475 -1.09 8.26 -5.20
C HIS A 475 -0.95 9.47 -6.12
N ILE A 476 -1.54 9.36 -7.32
CA ILE A 476 -1.58 10.43 -8.30
C ILE A 476 -2.78 11.33 -8.04
N ASN A 477 -2.54 12.56 -7.61
CA ASN A 477 -3.57 13.51 -7.21
C ASN A 477 -4.21 14.28 -8.38
N ASN A 478 -5.25 15.06 -8.10
CA ASN A 478 -6.04 15.78 -9.11
C ASN A 478 -5.26 16.88 -9.83
N SER A 479 -4.14 17.34 -9.27
CA SER A 479 -3.29 18.32 -9.91
C SER A 479 -2.69 17.80 -11.23
N SER A 480 -2.50 16.48 -11.38
CA SER A 480 -2.04 15.89 -12.64
C SER A 480 -3.02 16.13 -13.78
N SER A 481 -4.32 16.04 -13.52
CA SER A 481 -5.39 16.19 -14.52
C SER A 481 -5.65 17.66 -14.89
N SER A 482 -5.40 18.59 -13.97
CA SER A 482 -5.73 20.01 -14.15
C SER A 482 -4.62 20.79 -14.86
N GLN A 483 -3.36 20.32 -14.77
CA GLN A 483 -2.20 21.03 -15.29
C GLN A 483 -1.64 20.47 -16.61
N LEU A 484 -2.01 19.24 -17.00
CA LEU A 484 -1.67 18.70 -18.31
C LEU A 484 -2.62 19.33 -19.36
N SER A 485 -2.04 20.07 -20.31
CA SER A 485 -2.81 20.76 -21.36
C SER A 485 -3.60 19.78 -22.24
N SER A 486 -4.60 20.28 -22.97
CA SER A 486 -5.46 19.50 -23.88
C SER A 486 -4.73 18.72 -24.99
N GLN A 487 -3.41 18.84 -25.12
CA GLN A 487 -2.58 18.11 -26.09
C GLN A 487 -1.83 16.91 -25.50
N ASN A 488 -1.77 16.75 -24.17
CA ASN A 488 -1.11 15.61 -23.52
C ASN A 488 -2.14 14.66 -22.90
N THR A 489 -1.90 13.36 -23.04
CA THR A 489 -2.66 12.35 -22.31
C THR A 489 -2.43 12.52 -20.81
N PRO A 490 -3.45 12.51 -19.94
CA PRO A 490 -3.30 12.66 -18.49
C PRO A 490 -2.76 11.38 -17.81
N ALA A 491 -1.98 10.61 -18.56
CA ALA A 491 -1.47 9.32 -18.18
C ALA A 491 0.00 9.21 -18.58
N PHE A 492 0.79 8.55 -17.75
CA PHE A 492 2.08 8.02 -18.14
C PHE A 492 2.05 6.49 -18.08
N TYR A 493 3.07 5.87 -18.67
CA TYR A 493 3.20 4.44 -18.76
C TYR A 493 4.56 4.02 -18.24
N ASP A 494 4.66 2.79 -17.78
CA ASP A 494 5.96 2.18 -17.57
C ASP A 494 5.97 0.69 -17.89
N PHE A 495 7.15 0.20 -18.27
CA PHE A 495 7.47 -1.22 -18.15
C PHE A 495 8.13 -1.42 -16.80
N SER A 496 7.50 -2.23 -15.94
CA SER A 496 8.03 -2.56 -14.62
C SER A 496 8.43 -4.02 -14.58
N PHE A 497 9.71 -4.29 -14.36
CA PHE A 497 10.26 -5.64 -14.25
C PHE A 497 10.94 -5.85 -12.91
N ASN A 498 10.94 -7.09 -12.45
CA ASN A 498 11.75 -7.56 -11.33
C ASN A 498 12.57 -8.76 -11.82
N TYR A 499 13.89 -8.69 -11.67
CA TYR A 499 14.82 -9.77 -11.99
C TYR A 499 15.34 -10.41 -10.71
N TYR A 500 15.61 -11.72 -10.78
CA TYR A 500 16.07 -12.53 -9.67
C TYR A 500 17.24 -13.39 -10.15
N GLU A 501 18.31 -13.44 -9.36
CA GLU A 501 19.46 -14.33 -9.56
C GLU A 501 19.11 -15.83 -9.44
#